data_AF-A0A937XRE9-F1
#
_entry.id   AF-A0A937XRE9-F1
#
_cell.length_a   1.000
_cell.length_b   1.000
_cell.length_c   1.000
_cell.angle_alpha   90.00
_cell.angle_beta   90.00
_cell.angle_gamma   90.00
#
_symmetry.space_group_name_H-M   'P 1'
#
loop_
_entity.id
_entity.type
_entity.pdbx_description
1 polymer ?
#
loop_
_entity_poly.entity_id
_entity_poly.type
_entity_poly.pdbx_seq_one_letter_code
_entity_poly.pdbx_strand_id
1 'polypeptide(L)'
;MRFDPQTGDCVEWRSGTNRTNCILFDARGRLHGCSATGRAIVRFEPDGSTTVVADRVDGKRLNTPNDLAIDHGGRIWFSNPWNEPLLLPGMQMELQDESVMLATPSTDGTYAVRRATFDTTSPTGVLLSADQRTLYVSQCDYGEDRIRELRAYPILADGTLGPYAVLHQFGRDFRGVHRAVDGMCLDANGNIVATAGYRKSGPGPMVYVFTPTGRILESHPVPVDRPTNCTFGDADLRTLYVTTGDGFLFRVRTGRQGWNLHP
;
A
#
# COMPACT_ATOMS: atom_id res chain seq x y z
N MET A 1 5.98 4.83 14.97
CA MET A 1 5.99 3.97 16.18
C MET A 1 6.71 2.67 15.87
N ARG A 2 7.28 2.00 16.87
CA ARG A 2 7.77 0.62 16.79
C ARG A 2 7.14 -0.17 17.94
N PHE A 3 6.51 -1.29 17.61
CA PHE A 3 5.85 -2.19 18.55
C PHE A 3 6.67 -3.47 18.69
N ASP A 4 6.96 -3.88 19.93
CA ASP A 4 7.57 -5.17 20.24
C ASP A 4 6.47 -6.16 20.69
N PRO A 5 6.21 -7.24 19.94
CA PRO A 5 5.17 -8.18 20.29
C PRO A 5 5.51 -9.07 21.49
N GLN A 6 6.78 -9.21 21.87
CA GLN A 6 7.22 -10.02 23.01
C GLN A 6 7.02 -9.28 24.32
N THR A 7 7.39 -7.99 24.37
CA THR A 7 7.24 -7.17 25.58
C THR A 7 5.91 -6.43 25.64
N GLY A 8 5.30 -6.16 24.48
CA GLY A 8 4.14 -5.29 24.34
C GLY A 8 4.50 -3.80 24.30
N ASP A 9 5.78 -3.45 24.31
CA ASP A 9 6.21 -2.06 24.31
C ASP A 9 5.92 -1.40 22.96
N CYS A 10 5.42 -0.16 23.02
CA CYS A 10 5.22 0.67 21.84
C CYS A 10 5.92 2.01 22.06
N VAL A 11 6.95 2.28 21.26
CA VAL A 11 7.76 3.49 21.38
C VAL A 11 7.70 4.33 20.12
N GLU A 12 7.87 5.64 20.27
CA GLU A 12 8.17 6.48 19.12
C GLU A 12 9.55 6.07 18.58
N TRP A 13 9.56 5.54 17.37
CA TRP A 13 10.81 5.20 16.67
C TRP A 13 11.35 6.38 15.87
N ARG A 14 10.44 7.15 15.24
CA ARG A 14 10.79 8.33 14.44
C ARG A 14 9.61 9.29 14.36
N SER A 15 9.90 10.57 14.48
CA SER A 15 8.97 11.69 14.27
C SER A 15 9.48 12.60 13.14
N GLY A 16 8.69 13.61 12.76
CA GLY A 16 9.07 14.52 11.67
C GLY A 16 9.10 13.87 10.28
N THR A 17 8.36 12.78 10.08
CA THR A 17 8.42 11.96 8.86
C THR A 17 7.55 12.47 7.70
N ASN A 18 7.06 13.72 7.77
CA ASN A 18 6.22 14.33 6.73
C ASN A 18 5.00 13.47 6.36
N ARG A 19 4.27 13.01 7.38
CA ARG A 19 3.08 12.16 7.26
C ARG A 19 3.36 10.88 6.45
N THR A 20 4.41 10.15 6.83
CA THR A 20 4.72 8.87 6.18
C THR A 20 3.59 7.86 6.42
N ASN A 21 3.01 7.30 5.34
CA ASN A 21 1.86 6.38 5.41
C ASN A 21 2.30 4.90 5.44
N CYS A 22 3.03 4.45 4.42
CA CYS A 22 3.60 3.11 4.35
C CYS A 22 5.12 3.13 4.56
N ILE A 23 5.64 2.06 5.18
CA ILE A 23 7.06 1.73 5.25
C ILE A 23 7.27 0.25 4.90
N LEU A 24 8.36 -0.07 4.20
CA LEU A 24 8.68 -1.44 3.80
C LEU A 24 10.20 -1.64 3.74
N PHE A 25 10.68 -2.80 4.17
CA PHE A 25 12.06 -3.22 3.97
C PHE A 25 12.28 -3.74 2.55
N ASP A 26 13.43 -3.41 1.97
CA ASP A 26 13.91 -4.06 0.75
C ASP A 26 14.75 -5.32 1.05
N ALA A 27 15.14 -6.04 -0.01
CA ALA A 27 15.96 -7.25 0.09
C ALA A 27 17.32 -7.06 0.78
N ARG A 28 17.76 -5.80 0.99
CA ARG A 28 19.01 -5.45 1.67
C ARG A 28 18.77 -4.99 3.11
N GLY A 29 17.55 -5.13 3.63
CA GLY A 29 17.17 -4.70 4.97
C GLY A 29 17.11 -3.18 5.14
N ARG A 30 17.03 -2.42 4.04
CA ARG A 30 16.89 -0.96 4.10
C ARG A 30 15.41 -0.60 4.17
N LEU A 31 15.06 0.31 5.07
CA LEU A 31 13.67 0.72 5.29
C LEU A 31 13.32 1.91 4.41
N HIS A 32 12.33 1.74 3.54
CA HIS A 32 11.78 2.80 2.68
C HIS A 32 10.42 3.25 3.19
N GLY A 33 9.96 4.43 2.77
CA GLY A 33 8.62 4.90 3.09
C GLY A 33 8.06 5.93 2.11
N CYS A 34 6.73 6.00 2.09
CA CYS A 34 5.95 6.99 1.36
C CYS A 34 5.77 8.26 2.19
N SER A 35 6.65 9.25 1.98
CA SER A 35 6.57 10.58 2.62
C SER A 35 5.51 11.42 1.91
N ALA A 36 4.26 11.38 2.41
CA ALA A 36 3.12 11.96 1.72
C ALA A 36 3.24 13.48 1.54
N THR A 37 3.47 14.24 2.62
CA THR A 37 3.60 15.71 2.52
C THR A 37 4.99 16.16 2.11
N GLY A 38 5.99 15.28 2.23
CA GLY A 38 7.30 15.48 1.62
C GLY A 38 7.30 15.25 0.11
N ARG A 39 6.19 14.72 -0.43
CA ARG A 39 5.99 14.41 -1.86
C ARG A 39 7.13 13.54 -2.40
N ALA A 40 7.51 12.51 -1.64
CA ALA A 40 8.69 11.70 -1.93
C ALA A 40 8.57 10.25 -1.46
N ILE A 41 9.28 9.36 -2.15
CA ILE A 41 9.76 8.11 -1.57
C ILE A 41 11.08 8.39 -0.87
N VAL A 42 11.20 7.91 0.36
CA VAL A 42 12.38 8.13 1.21
C VAL A 42 12.93 6.83 1.74
N ARG A 43 14.23 6.83 2.07
CA ARG A 43 14.90 5.75 2.79
C ARG A 43 15.36 6.27 4.15
N PHE A 44 15.03 5.53 5.20
CA PHE A 44 15.42 5.81 6.57
C PHE A 44 16.79 5.19 6.84
N GLU A 45 17.78 6.01 7.16
CA GLU A 45 19.15 5.53 7.38
C GLU A 45 19.40 5.18 8.85
N PRO A 46 20.31 4.22 9.15
CA PRO A 46 20.62 3.82 10.52
C PRO A 46 21.20 4.93 11.40
N ASP A 47 21.87 5.92 10.79
CA ASP A 47 22.41 7.10 11.48
C ASP A 47 21.32 8.13 11.86
N GLY A 48 20.07 7.84 11.54
CA GLY A 48 18.93 8.71 11.81
C GLY A 48 18.66 9.74 10.71
N SER A 49 19.45 9.78 9.62
CA SER A 49 19.20 10.64 8.46
C SER A 49 18.15 10.07 7.50
N THR A 50 17.71 10.87 6.53
CA THR A 50 16.72 10.47 5.52
C THR A 50 17.27 10.73 4.13
N THR A 51 17.37 9.70 3.30
CA THR A 51 17.72 9.83 1.88
C THR A 51 16.45 9.96 1.05
N VAL A 52 16.38 10.94 0.16
CA VAL A 52 15.32 11.03 -0.84
C VAL A 52 15.64 10.05 -1.98
N VAL A 53 14.71 9.12 -2.23
CA VAL A 53 14.83 8.11 -3.29
C VAL A 53 14.20 8.62 -4.58
N ALA A 54 13.02 9.22 -4.48
CA ALA A 54 12.29 9.79 -5.60
C ALA A 54 11.38 10.92 -5.12
N ASP A 55 11.46 12.12 -5.69
CA ASP A 55 10.55 13.24 -5.37
C ASP A 55 9.97 13.93 -6.62
N ARG A 56 10.37 13.49 -7.82
CA ARG A 56 9.95 14.05 -9.10
C ARG A 56 9.82 13.00 -10.20
N VAL A 57 8.97 13.31 -11.16
CA VAL A 57 8.89 12.66 -12.47
C VAL A 57 8.62 13.74 -13.52
N ASP A 58 9.31 13.69 -14.66
CA ASP A 58 9.20 14.69 -15.75
C ASP A 58 9.33 16.14 -15.26
N GLY A 59 10.25 16.39 -14.33
CA GLY A 59 10.50 17.71 -13.73
C GLY A 59 9.45 18.18 -12.71
N LYS A 60 8.30 17.48 -12.60
CA LYS A 60 7.20 17.80 -11.68
C LYS A 60 7.33 17.02 -10.39
N ARG A 61 6.94 17.63 -9.27
CA ARG A 61 6.90 16.94 -7.98
C ARG A 61 5.78 15.89 -7.93
N LEU A 62 6.03 14.81 -7.20
CA LEU A 62 5.03 13.78 -6.90
C LEU A 62 3.79 14.36 -6.20
N ASN A 63 2.69 13.62 -6.13
CA ASN A 63 1.46 14.05 -5.45
C ASN A 63 1.60 13.80 -3.95
N THR A 64 0.85 12.83 -3.41
CA THR A 64 1.00 12.36 -2.03
C THR A 64 1.20 10.84 -2.05
N PRO A 65 2.46 10.36 -2.19
CA PRO A 65 2.74 8.93 -2.17
C PRO A 65 2.10 8.24 -0.96
N ASN A 66 1.48 7.09 -1.18
CA ASN A 66 0.62 6.47 -0.15
C ASN A 66 1.14 5.10 0.30
N ASP A 67 1.28 4.17 -0.65
CA ASP A 67 1.72 2.80 -0.40
C ASP A 67 2.84 2.40 -1.39
N LEU A 68 3.64 1.39 -1.04
CA LEU A 68 4.75 0.94 -1.87
C LEU A 68 5.01 -0.57 -1.78
N ALA A 69 5.46 -1.15 -2.89
CA ALA A 69 5.97 -2.51 -2.98
C ALA A 69 7.35 -2.50 -3.64
N ILE A 70 8.27 -3.33 -3.13
CA ILE A 70 9.65 -3.40 -3.61
C ILE A 70 9.93 -4.81 -4.12
N ASP A 71 10.43 -4.95 -5.34
CA ASP A 71 10.77 -6.25 -5.90
C ASP A 71 12.21 -6.70 -5.60
N HIS A 72 12.61 -7.91 -6.02
CA HIS A 72 13.97 -8.42 -5.79
C HIS A 72 15.06 -7.62 -6.52
N GLY A 73 14.70 -6.93 -7.61
CA GLY A 73 15.59 -6.03 -8.34
C GLY A 73 15.77 -4.68 -7.65
N GLY A 74 15.03 -4.41 -6.57
CA GLY A 74 15.02 -3.12 -5.89
C GLY A 74 14.20 -2.06 -6.61
N ARG A 75 13.37 -2.43 -7.61
CA ARG A 75 12.41 -1.50 -8.19
C ARG A 75 11.29 -1.25 -7.18
N ILE A 76 10.88 0.00 -7.06
CA ILE A 76 9.85 0.44 -6.13
C ILE A 76 8.61 0.84 -6.92
N TRP A 77 7.55 0.07 -6.77
CA TRP A 77 6.21 0.38 -7.25
C TRP A 77 5.49 1.15 -6.17
N PHE A 78 4.96 2.32 -6.45
CA PHE A 78 4.28 3.11 -5.42
C PHE A 78 3.06 3.84 -5.96
N SER A 79 2.02 3.91 -5.14
CA SER A 79 0.83 4.69 -5.46
C SER A 79 1.08 6.18 -5.21
N ASN A 80 0.61 7.01 -6.13
CA ASN A 80 0.76 8.47 -6.08
C ASN A 80 -0.59 9.19 -6.24
N PRO A 81 -1.56 8.97 -5.33
CA PRO A 81 -2.83 9.68 -5.34
C PRO A 81 -2.65 11.14 -4.90
N TRP A 82 -3.70 11.94 -5.08
CA TRP A 82 -3.83 13.28 -4.50
C TRP A 82 -4.79 13.25 -3.31
N ASN A 83 -4.25 12.97 -2.12
CA ASN A 83 -5.03 12.79 -0.91
C ASN A 83 -5.27 14.14 -0.21
N GLU A 84 -6.37 14.81 -0.59
CA GLU A 84 -6.72 16.15 -0.09
C GLU A 84 -6.65 16.30 1.45
N PRO A 85 -7.14 15.36 2.27
CA PRO A 85 -6.98 15.41 3.73
C PRO A 85 -5.54 15.54 4.27
N LEU A 86 -4.54 15.16 3.49
CA LEU A 86 -3.13 15.21 3.90
C LEU A 86 -2.44 16.53 3.53
N LEU A 87 -3.03 17.36 2.68
CA LEU A 87 -2.36 18.51 2.10
C LEU A 87 -2.04 19.58 3.15
N LEU A 88 -0.86 20.18 3.00
CA LEU A 88 -0.46 21.37 3.74
C LEU A 88 -0.90 22.63 2.97
N PRO A 89 -1.12 23.76 3.67
CA PRO A 89 -1.45 25.03 3.02
C PRO A 89 -0.45 25.37 1.90
N GLY A 90 -0.97 25.71 0.72
CA GLY A 90 -0.16 26.08 -0.46
C GLY A 90 0.35 24.90 -1.30
N MET A 91 0.08 23.64 -0.92
CA MET A 91 0.38 22.51 -1.80
C MET A 91 -0.50 22.55 -3.06
N GLN A 92 0.13 22.44 -4.22
CA GLN A 92 -0.52 22.37 -5.52
C GLN A 92 -0.13 21.09 -6.25
N MET A 93 -1.11 20.51 -6.94
CA MET A 93 -0.93 19.31 -7.76
C MET A 93 -0.19 19.69 -9.06
N GLU A 94 1.07 19.27 -9.17
CA GLU A 94 1.88 19.50 -10.39
C GLU A 94 1.63 18.41 -11.44
N LEU A 95 1.47 17.17 -10.97
CA LEU A 95 1.11 16.00 -11.77
C LEU A 95 -0.41 15.83 -11.74
N GLN A 96 -1.07 16.11 -12.86
CA GLN A 96 -2.53 16.07 -12.96
C GLN A 96 -3.11 14.65 -12.96
N ASP A 97 -2.25 13.63 -13.10
CA ASP A 97 -2.65 12.23 -12.98
C ASP A 97 -2.40 11.67 -11.58
N GLU A 98 -3.28 10.76 -11.18
CA GLU A 98 -3.15 9.93 -9.99
C GLU A 98 -2.88 8.50 -10.43
N SER A 99 -1.62 8.08 -10.31
CA SER A 99 -1.13 6.85 -10.91
C SER A 99 -0.25 6.06 -9.97
N VAL A 100 -0.04 4.78 -10.32
CA VAL A 100 1.09 4.03 -9.78
C VAL A 100 2.32 4.42 -10.59
N MET A 101 3.41 4.63 -9.87
CA MET A 101 4.72 4.99 -10.41
C MET A 101 5.69 3.84 -10.18
N LEU A 102 6.75 3.82 -11.00
CA LEU A 102 7.86 2.90 -10.88
C LEU A 102 9.16 3.70 -10.73
N ALA A 103 9.84 3.55 -9.60
CA ALA A 103 11.21 3.99 -9.40
C ALA A 103 12.17 2.81 -9.62
N THR A 104 13.03 2.91 -10.62
CA THR A 104 14.00 1.86 -10.99
C THR A 104 15.41 2.30 -10.55
N PRO A 105 16.14 1.49 -9.78
CA PRO A 105 17.49 1.84 -9.36
C PRO A 105 18.46 1.88 -10.55
N SER A 106 19.30 2.90 -10.58
CA SER A 106 20.41 3.09 -11.51
C SER A 106 21.71 2.56 -10.90
N THR A 107 22.74 2.36 -11.73
CA THR A 107 24.06 1.87 -11.29
C THR A 107 24.80 2.83 -10.36
N ASP A 108 24.48 4.13 -10.42
CA ASP A 108 25.04 5.19 -9.57
C ASP A 108 24.29 5.33 -8.23
N GLY A 109 23.29 4.48 -7.96
CA GLY A 109 22.49 4.51 -6.74
C GLY A 109 21.32 5.50 -6.77
N THR A 110 21.13 6.25 -7.86
CA THR A 110 19.94 7.07 -8.09
C THR A 110 18.76 6.22 -8.56
N TYR A 111 17.57 6.82 -8.68
CA TYR A 111 16.40 6.14 -9.22
C TYR A 111 15.81 6.93 -10.38
N ALA A 112 15.53 6.25 -11.48
CA ALA A 112 14.73 6.77 -12.57
C ALA A 112 13.25 6.49 -12.28
N VAL A 113 12.42 7.54 -12.29
CA VAL A 113 10.99 7.45 -11.99
C VAL A 113 10.20 7.58 -13.28
N ARG A 114 9.20 6.73 -13.47
CA ARG A 114 8.21 6.86 -14.55
C ARG A 114 6.82 6.43 -14.09
N ARG A 115 5.80 6.91 -14.79
CA ARG A 115 4.42 6.42 -14.64
C ARG A 115 4.31 4.95 -15.05
N ALA A 116 3.52 4.18 -14.32
CA ALA A 116 3.30 2.75 -14.57
C ALA A 116 1.85 2.44 -14.97
N THR A 117 0.85 3.13 -14.40
CA THR A 117 -0.57 2.97 -14.77
C THR A 117 -1.12 4.23 -15.42
N PHE A 118 -2.00 4.07 -16.41
CA PHE A 118 -2.62 5.19 -17.14
C PHE A 118 -4.14 5.28 -16.99
N ASP A 119 -4.75 4.28 -16.35
CA ASP A 119 -6.20 4.06 -16.21
C ASP A 119 -6.72 4.21 -14.76
N THR A 120 -5.86 4.65 -13.85
CA THR A 120 -6.18 4.86 -12.43
C THR A 120 -6.56 6.31 -12.15
N THR A 121 -7.43 6.53 -11.15
CA THR A 121 -7.82 7.88 -10.71
C THR A 121 -7.52 8.17 -9.24
N SER A 122 -7.35 7.16 -8.39
CA SER A 122 -6.88 7.35 -7.00
C SER A 122 -6.34 6.02 -6.45
N PRO A 123 -5.14 5.59 -6.87
CA PRO A 123 -4.56 4.35 -6.37
C PRO A 123 -4.12 4.51 -4.92
N THR A 124 -4.39 3.52 -4.08
CA THR A 124 -3.98 3.50 -2.66
C THR A 124 -3.05 2.33 -2.40
N GLY A 125 -3.57 1.13 -2.14
CA GLY A 125 -2.77 -0.06 -1.86
C GLY A 125 -2.02 -0.58 -3.08
N VAL A 126 -0.78 -1.02 -2.89
CA VAL A 126 0.01 -1.71 -3.93
C VAL A 126 0.71 -2.94 -3.36
N LEU A 127 0.71 -4.04 -4.11
CA LEU A 127 1.28 -5.31 -3.67
C LEU A 127 1.80 -6.10 -4.86
N LEU A 128 2.94 -6.78 -4.72
CA LEU A 128 3.45 -7.70 -5.72
C LEU A 128 2.98 -9.13 -5.42
N SER A 129 2.67 -9.90 -6.46
CA SER A 129 2.51 -11.36 -6.32
C SER A 129 3.82 -12.01 -5.84
N ALA A 130 3.72 -13.20 -5.26
CA ALA A 130 4.88 -13.94 -4.74
C ALA A 130 5.95 -14.20 -5.82
N ASP A 131 5.54 -14.40 -7.08
CA ASP A 131 6.43 -14.58 -8.23
C ASP A 131 6.86 -13.26 -8.90
N GLN A 132 6.40 -12.11 -8.39
CA GLN A 132 6.68 -10.76 -8.92
C GLN A 132 6.29 -10.56 -10.38
N ARG A 133 5.32 -11.33 -10.88
CA ARG A 133 4.79 -11.20 -12.24
C ARG A 133 3.46 -10.45 -12.31
N THR A 134 2.87 -10.12 -11.17
CA THR A 134 1.62 -9.38 -11.08
C THR A 134 1.76 -8.25 -10.06
N LEU A 135 1.33 -7.06 -10.44
CA LEU A 135 1.11 -5.95 -9.54
C LEU A 135 -0.37 -5.85 -9.21
N TYR A 136 -0.71 -6.01 -7.94
CA TYR A 136 -2.03 -5.72 -7.41
C TYR A 136 -2.11 -4.24 -7.02
N VAL A 137 -3.18 -3.59 -7.45
CA VAL A 137 -3.43 -2.18 -7.17
C VAL A 137 -4.85 -2.03 -6.66
N SER A 138 -5.00 -1.40 -5.50
CA SER A 138 -6.30 -0.89 -5.08
C SER A 138 -6.54 0.48 -5.69
N GLN A 139 -7.60 0.59 -6.47
CA GLN A 139 -8.17 1.88 -6.86
C GLN A 139 -9.28 2.25 -5.89
N CYS A 140 -9.12 3.38 -5.22
CA CYS A 140 -9.96 3.77 -4.11
C CYS A 140 -10.39 5.24 -4.23
N ASP A 141 -11.37 5.49 -5.09
CA ASP A 141 -12.00 6.79 -5.20
C ASP A 141 -13.40 6.75 -4.55
N TYR A 142 -13.56 7.56 -3.49
CA TYR A 142 -14.77 7.61 -2.67
C TYR A 142 -15.86 8.52 -3.24
N GLY A 143 -15.68 9.10 -4.42
CA GLY A 143 -16.75 9.79 -5.14
C GLY A 143 -17.89 8.84 -5.53
N GLU A 144 -19.13 9.35 -5.57
CA GLU A 144 -20.33 8.53 -5.74
C GLU A 144 -20.30 7.67 -7.01
N ASP A 145 -19.85 8.23 -8.14
CA ASP A 145 -19.80 7.57 -9.45
C ASP A 145 -18.40 7.08 -9.83
N ARG A 146 -17.53 6.92 -8.83
CA ARG A 146 -16.12 6.58 -9.05
C ARG A 146 -15.86 5.09 -8.93
N ILE A 147 -14.80 4.64 -9.59
CA ILE A 147 -14.42 3.22 -9.63
C ILE A 147 -13.68 2.87 -8.32
N ARG A 148 -14.03 1.71 -7.76
CA ARG A 148 -13.43 1.13 -6.57
C ARG A 148 -13.14 -0.34 -6.81
N GLU A 149 -11.92 -0.64 -7.17
CA GLU A 149 -11.55 -1.96 -7.67
C GLU A 149 -10.24 -2.42 -7.05
N LEU A 150 -10.18 -3.70 -6.72
CA LEU A 150 -8.92 -4.43 -6.63
C LEU A 150 -8.58 -4.90 -8.04
N ARG A 151 -7.47 -4.43 -8.59
CA ARG A 151 -6.99 -4.73 -9.94
C ARG A 151 -5.72 -5.55 -9.90
N ALA A 152 -5.50 -6.38 -10.91
CA ALA A 152 -4.27 -7.14 -11.14
C ALA A 152 -3.69 -6.78 -12.51
N TYR A 153 -2.44 -6.32 -12.54
CA TYR A 153 -1.72 -5.98 -13.75
C TYR A 153 -0.58 -6.99 -13.97
N PRO A 154 -0.50 -7.67 -15.12
CA PRO A 154 0.68 -8.47 -15.44
C PRO A 154 1.88 -7.54 -15.66
N ILE A 155 3.01 -7.86 -15.02
CA ILE A 155 4.29 -7.16 -15.20
C ILE A 155 5.00 -7.80 -16.39
N LEU A 156 5.25 -7.01 -17.43
CA LEU A 156 5.90 -7.46 -18.66
C LEU A 156 7.42 -7.47 -18.52
N ALA A 157 8.10 -8.13 -19.46
CA ALA A 157 9.55 -8.31 -19.41
C ALA A 157 10.34 -6.98 -19.46
N ASP A 158 9.78 -5.95 -20.10
CA ASP A 158 10.34 -4.59 -20.15
C ASP A 158 10.00 -3.75 -18.90
N GLY A 159 9.31 -4.34 -17.92
CA GLY A 159 8.85 -3.70 -16.70
C GLY A 159 7.63 -2.80 -16.87
N THR A 160 6.98 -2.79 -18.03
CA THR A 160 5.67 -2.14 -18.20
C THR A 160 4.55 -3.03 -17.65
N LEU A 161 3.35 -2.48 -17.52
CA LEU A 161 2.17 -3.21 -17.09
C LEU A 161 1.30 -3.52 -18.31
N GLY A 162 0.87 -4.77 -18.44
CA GLY A 162 -0.14 -5.16 -19.42
C GLY A 162 -1.56 -4.80 -18.96
N PRO A 163 -2.58 -5.16 -19.76
CA PRO A 163 -3.98 -4.89 -19.42
C PRO A 163 -4.37 -5.51 -18.08
N TYR A 164 -5.08 -4.76 -17.25
CA TYR A 164 -5.49 -5.25 -15.95
C TYR A 164 -6.72 -6.15 -16.00
N ALA A 165 -6.82 -7.04 -15.03
CA ALA A 165 -8.06 -7.72 -14.67
C ALA A 165 -8.67 -7.09 -13.41
N VAL A 166 -9.99 -6.92 -13.39
CA VAL A 166 -10.72 -6.57 -12.16
C VAL A 166 -10.89 -7.83 -11.33
N LEU A 167 -10.22 -7.88 -10.18
CA LEU A 167 -10.34 -9.00 -9.24
C LEU A 167 -11.60 -8.87 -8.38
N HIS A 168 -11.89 -7.64 -7.94
CA HIS A 168 -13.08 -7.35 -7.16
C HIS A 168 -13.50 -5.90 -7.35
N GLN A 169 -14.81 -5.66 -7.46
CA GLN A 169 -15.37 -4.31 -7.56
C GLN A 169 -16.26 -4.03 -6.34
N PHE A 170 -15.94 -2.97 -5.63
CA PHE A 170 -16.70 -2.51 -4.47
C PHE A 170 -17.87 -1.62 -4.93
N GLY A 171 -19.08 -2.05 -4.58
CA GLY A 171 -20.31 -1.41 -5.02
C GLY A 171 -20.75 -0.23 -4.15
N ARG A 172 -22.06 -0.06 -4.11
CA ARG A 172 -22.76 0.85 -3.20
C ARG A 172 -24.00 0.16 -2.68
N ASP A 173 -24.47 0.59 -1.51
CA ASP A 173 -25.80 0.25 -1.01
C ASP A 173 -26.59 1.53 -0.69
N PHE A 174 -27.78 1.37 -0.09
CA PHE A 174 -28.67 2.50 0.23
C PHE A 174 -28.06 3.53 1.21
N ARG A 175 -26.97 3.20 1.92
CA ARG A 175 -26.25 4.11 2.82
C ARG A 175 -25.10 4.85 2.12
N GLY A 176 -24.65 4.38 0.96
CA GLY A 176 -23.61 5.01 0.16
C GLY A 176 -22.64 4.03 -0.52
N VAL A 177 -21.56 4.59 -1.07
CA VAL A 177 -20.47 3.83 -1.72
C VAL A 177 -19.72 2.98 -0.71
N HIS A 178 -19.35 1.74 -1.04
CA HIS A 178 -18.55 0.92 -0.14
C HIS A 178 -17.09 1.41 -0.10
N ARG A 179 -16.38 1.19 1.01
CA ARG A 179 -14.93 1.45 1.06
C ARG A 179 -14.16 0.29 0.44
N ALA A 180 -13.33 0.62 -0.56
CA ALA A 180 -12.47 -0.33 -1.25
C ALA A 180 -11.36 -0.89 -0.35
N VAL A 181 -10.52 -1.73 -0.94
CA VAL A 181 -9.27 -2.17 -0.32
C VAL A 181 -8.37 -0.97 -0.01
N ASP A 182 -7.69 -1.00 1.14
CA ASP A 182 -6.62 -0.08 1.48
C ASP A 182 -5.28 -0.83 1.41
N GLY A 183 -4.59 -1.05 2.53
CA GLY A 183 -3.37 -1.86 2.57
C GLY A 183 -3.61 -3.37 2.52
N MET A 184 -2.63 -4.09 1.97
CA MET A 184 -2.68 -5.53 1.66
C MET A 184 -1.37 -6.23 2.00
N CYS A 185 -1.43 -7.53 2.26
CA CYS A 185 -0.27 -8.43 2.29
C CYS A 185 -0.61 -9.78 1.64
N LEU A 186 0.38 -10.68 1.56
CA LEU A 186 0.19 -12.04 1.04
C LEU A 186 0.22 -13.07 2.16
N ASP A 187 -0.51 -14.17 1.94
CA ASP A 187 -0.24 -15.43 2.62
C ASP A 187 0.68 -16.35 1.78
N ALA A 188 1.18 -17.42 2.39
CA ALA A 188 2.11 -18.38 1.79
C ALA A 188 1.53 -19.15 0.58
N ASN A 189 0.21 -19.11 0.38
CA ASN A 189 -0.45 -19.70 -0.79
C ASN A 189 -0.65 -18.66 -1.91
N GLY A 190 -0.15 -17.43 -1.73
CA GLY A 190 -0.31 -16.33 -2.67
C GLY A 190 -1.68 -15.64 -2.60
N ASN A 191 -2.51 -15.93 -1.58
CA ASN A 191 -3.77 -15.20 -1.41
C ASN A 191 -3.50 -13.77 -0.93
N ILE A 192 -4.34 -12.85 -1.38
CA ILE A 192 -4.28 -11.44 -1.02
C ILE A 192 -5.11 -11.25 0.26
N VAL A 193 -4.46 -10.89 1.36
CA VAL A 193 -5.12 -10.48 2.60
C VAL A 193 -5.19 -8.96 2.60
N ALA A 194 -6.41 -8.42 2.67
CA ALA A 194 -6.66 -7.02 2.39
C ALA A 194 -7.56 -6.39 3.44
N THR A 195 -7.19 -5.20 3.90
CA THR A 195 -8.07 -4.36 4.73
C THR A 195 -9.05 -3.62 3.83
N ALA A 196 -10.32 -3.54 4.22
CA ALA A 196 -11.35 -2.84 3.46
C ALA A 196 -12.54 -2.45 4.33
N GLY A 197 -13.50 -1.75 3.73
CA GLY A 197 -14.77 -1.47 4.38
C GLY A 197 -14.68 -0.43 5.49
N TYR A 198 -15.85 -0.03 5.96
CA TYR A 198 -16.07 0.90 7.05
C TYR A 198 -17.50 0.75 7.59
N ARG A 199 -17.90 1.46 8.65
CA ARG A 199 -19.27 1.36 9.20
C ARG A 199 -20.32 2.10 8.38
N LYS A 200 -19.92 3.13 7.62
CA LYS A 200 -20.84 4.04 6.91
C LYS A 200 -21.69 3.33 5.86
N SER A 201 -21.16 2.34 5.15
CA SER A 201 -21.88 1.53 4.16
C SER A 201 -21.16 0.20 3.93
N GLY A 202 -21.77 -0.71 3.17
CA GLY A 202 -21.24 -2.04 2.93
C GLY A 202 -21.34 -2.96 4.16
N PRO A 203 -20.66 -4.12 4.13
CA PRO A 203 -20.79 -5.13 5.18
C PRO A 203 -20.14 -4.71 6.51
N GLY A 204 -19.49 -3.55 6.57
CA GLY A 204 -18.76 -3.06 7.74
C GLY A 204 -17.24 -3.03 7.50
N PRO A 205 -16.46 -2.72 8.55
CA PRO A 205 -15.01 -2.81 8.54
C PRO A 205 -14.58 -4.28 8.46
N MET A 206 -13.72 -4.63 7.49
CA MET A 206 -13.40 -6.02 7.16
C MET A 206 -11.92 -6.23 6.87
N VAL A 207 -11.44 -7.45 7.15
CA VAL A 207 -10.30 -8.07 6.47
C VAL A 207 -10.84 -9.13 5.52
N TYR A 208 -10.53 -9.01 4.24
CA TYR A 208 -10.85 -10.01 3.23
C TYR A 208 -9.64 -10.87 2.90
N VAL A 209 -9.90 -12.11 2.51
CA VAL A 209 -8.88 -12.97 1.89
C VAL A 209 -9.35 -13.31 0.48
N PHE A 210 -8.65 -12.81 -0.53
CA PHE A 210 -8.92 -13.08 -1.93
C PHE A 210 -7.93 -14.11 -2.48
N THR A 211 -8.39 -15.06 -3.30
CA THR A 211 -7.50 -15.81 -4.19
C THR A 211 -6.79 -14.84 -5.15
N PRO A 212 -5.65 -15.23 -5.77
CA PRO A 212 -5.02 -14.45 -6.83
C PRO A 212 -5.95 -14.04 -7.99
N THR A 213 -7.02 -14.81 -8.22
CA THR A 213 -8.03 -14.55 -9.27
C THR A 213 -9.22 -13.72 -8.78
N GLY A 214 -9.18 -13.18 -7.56
CA GLY A 214 -10.21 -12.27 -7.04
C GLY A 214 -11.41 -12.90 -6.34
N ARG A 215 -11.50 -14.23 -6.27
CA ARG A 215 -12.53 -14.90 -5.46
C ARG A 215 -12.30 -14.63 -3.97
N ILE A 216 -13.33 -14.19 -3.26
CA ILE A 216 -13.31 -14.10 -1.79
C ILE A 216 -13.34 -15.51 -1.20
N LEU A 217 -12.31 -15.86 -0.43
CA LEU A 217 -12.24 -17.08 0.38
C LEU A 217 -12.83 -16.86 1.76
N GLU A 218 -12.48 -15.74 2.39
CA GLU A 218 -12.85 -15.41 3.76
C GLU A 218 -13.15 -13.92 3.92
N SER A 219 -13.96 -13.60 4.92
CA SER A 219 -14.25 -12.22 5.32
C SER A 219 -14.34 -12.18 6.84
N HIS A 220 -13.55 -11.31 7.46
CA HIS A 220 -13.39 -11.22 8.91
C HIS A 220 -13.75 -9.82 9.39
N PRO A 221 -14.79 -9.65 10.21
CA PRO A 221 -15.14 -8.34 10.76
C PRO A 221 -14.02 -7.77 11.63
N VAL A 222 -13.75 -6.47 11.48
CA VAL A 222 -12.84 -5.72 12.35
C VAL A 222 -13.69 -4.91 13.35
N PRO A 223 -13.38 -4.96 14.66
CA PRO A 223 -14.23 -4.33 15.68
C PRO A 223 -14.20 -2.80 15.64
N VAL A 224 -13.18 -2.21 15.01
CA VAL A 224 -13.00 -0.77 14.84
C VAL A 224 -13.13 -0.37 13.37
N ASP A 225 -13.56 0.86 13.15
CA ASP A 225 -13.79 1.37 11.80
C ASP A 225 -12.49 1.53 11.01
N ARG A 226 -12.61 1.52 9.68
CA ARG A 226 -11.53 1.84 8.72
C ARG A 226 -10.20 1.11 9.02
N PRO A 227 -10.12 -0.23 8.93
CA PRO A 227 -8.84 -0.91 8.87
C PRO A 227 -8.04 -0.38 7.67
N THR A 228 -6.76 -0.04 7.88
CA THR A 228 -5.94 0.70 6.92
C THR A 228 -4.83 -0.12 6.30
N ASN A 229 -4.22 -1.04 7.05
CA ASN A 229 -3.19 -1.93 6.52
C ASN A 229 -3.10 -3.20 7.36
N CYS A 230 -2.48 -4.23 6.80
CA CYS A 230 -2.23 -5.48 7.51
C CYS A 230 -0.93 -6.13 7.05
N THR A 231 -0.29 -6.87 7.95
CA THR A 231 0.91 -7.66 7.64
C THR A 231 1.00 -8.86 8.57
N PHE A 232 1.60 -9.95 8.09
CA PHE A 232 1.93 -11.08 8.94
C PHE A 232 3.25 -10.84 9.66
N GLY A 233 3.29 -11.18 10.94
CA GLY A 233 4.47 -11.05 11.78
C GLY A 233 4.65 -12.24 12.72
N ASP A 234 5.56 -12.05 13.67
CA ASP A 234 6.17 -13.09 14.51
C ASP A 234 7.08 -14.03 13.71
N ALA A 235 7.92 -14.80 14.42
CA ALA A 235 8.97 -15.61 13.80
C ALA A 235 8.45 -16.67 12.81
N ASP A 236 7.18 -17.07 12.91
CA ASP A 236 6.56 -18.05 12.04
C ASP A 236 5.54 -17.47 11.05
N LEU A 237 5.37 -16.14 11.04
CA LEU A 237 4.43 -15.41 10.17
C LEU A 237 2.97 -15.84 10.33
N ARG A 238 2.55 -16.37 11.48
CA ARG A 238 1.17 -16.84 11.69
C ARG A 238 0.30 -15.86 12.45
N THR A 239 0.80 -14.69 12.80
CA THR A 239 0.04 -13.62 13.44
C THR A 239 -0.20 -12.49 12.46
N LEU A 240 -1.48 -12.17 12.20
CA LEU A 240 -1.86 -11.04 11.37
C LEU A 240 -1.97 -9.79 12.26
N TYR A 241 -1.23 -8.75 11.90
CA TYR A 241 -1.32 -7.42 12.47
C TYR A 241 -2.19 -6.55 11.57
N VAL A 242 -3.07 -5.73 12.16
CA VAL A 242 -4.00 -4.85 11.43
C VAL A 242 -4.02 -3.47 12.09
N THR A 243 -3.76 -2.42 11.33
CA THR A 243 -3.88 -1.03 11.78
C THR A 243 -5.23 -0.44 11.40
N THR A 244 -5.69 0.58 12.13
CA THR A 244 -6.94 1.30 11.80
C THR A 244 -6.75 2.81 11.78
N GLY A 245 -7.67 3.51 11.12
CA GLY A 245 -7.67 4.97 11.02
C GLY A 245 -7.81 5.71 12.36
N ASP A 246 -8.34 5.04 13.39
CA ASP A 246 -8.49 5.57 14.74
C ASP A 246 -7.26 5.30 15.63
N GLY A 247 -6.17 4.78 15.06
CA GLY A 247 -4.89 4.58 15.76
C GLY A 247 -4.77 3.27 16.54
N PHE A 248 -5.65 2.29 16.30
CA PHE A 248 -5.55 0.97 16.92
C PHE A 248 -4.61 0.04 16.14
N LEU A 249 -3.91 -0.83 16.87
CA LEU A 249 -3.20 -1.98 16.34
C LEU A 249 -3.84 -3.26 16.91
N PHE A 250 -4.40 -4.08 16.03
CA PHE A 250 -4.87 -5.42 16.36
C PHE A 250 -3.81 -6.44 15.98
N ARG A 251 -3.72 -7.52 16.76
CA ARG A 251 -3.00 -8.73 16.37
C ARG A 251 -3.86 -9.95 16.64
N VAL A 252 -3.85 -10.90 15.71
CA VAL A 252 -4.62 -12.14 15.86
C VAL A 252 -3.80 -13.31 15.32
N ARG A 253 -3.78 -14.40 16.09
CA ARG A 253 -3.19 -15.65 15.64
C ARG A 253 -4.11 -16.30 14.60
N THR A 254 -3.57 -16.68 13.46
CA THR A 254 -4.36 -17.22 12.34
C THR A 254 -3.97 -18.66 12.02
N GLY A 255 -4.85 -19.39 11.33
CA GLY A 255 -4.51 -20.67 10.71
C GLY A 255 -3.64 -20.53 9.45
N ARG A 256 -3.51 -19.30 8.94
CA ARG A 256 -2.72 -18.96 7.75
C ARG A 256 -1.28 -18.69 8.16
N GLN A 257 -0.38 -18.88 7.22
CA GLN A 257 1.01 -18.44 7.32
C GLN A 257 1.21 -17.33 6.30
N GLY A 258 1.78 -16.22 6.72
CA GLY A 258 2.10 -15.09 5.88
C GLY A 258 3.20 -15.37 4.88
N TRP A 259 3.32 -14.44 3.93
CA TRP A 259 4.43 -14.38 3.00
C TRP A 259 5.03 -12.99 2.99
N ASN A 260 6.31 -12.88 3.32
CA ASN A 260 7.07 -11.65 3.15
C ASN A 260 7.99 -11.81 1.94
N LEU A 261 7.99 -10.82 1.05
CA LEU A 261 8.92 -10.77 -0.08
C LEU A 261 10.37 -10.64 0.39
N HIS A 262 10.57 -9.89 1.48
CA HIS A 262 11.86 -9.57 2.09
C HIS A 262 11.83 -9.89 3.59
N PRO A 263 12.97 -10.24 4.19
CA PRO A 263 13.08 -10.48 5.63
C PRO A 263 12.79 -9.23 6.48
#